data_AF-A0A821SCQ5-F1
#
_entry.id   AF-A0A821SCQ5-F1
#
_cell.length_a   1.000
_cell.length_b   1.000
_cell.length_c   1.000
_cell.angle_alpha   90.00
_cell.angle_beta   90.00
_cell.angle_gamma   90.00
#
_symmetry.space_group_name_H-M   'P 1'
#
loop_
_entity.id
_entity.type
_entity.pdbx_description
1 polymer ?
#
loop_
_entity_poly.entity_id
_entity_poly.type
_entity_poly.pdbx_seq_one_letter_code
_entity_poly.pdbx_strand_id
1 'polypeptide(L)'
;VQKALSFSVALFSSVCLASRLSTSFHTFCLVTSAVLVFALWPELRKYIKESSFRVFSLLTIVHIIGCIILLFRLSILHTILYILAIIFLTFLCPLWLVSLQKYKISIRGAWEEAVVTEHINDKRA
;
A
#
# COMPACT_ATOMS: atom_id res chain seq x y z
N VAL A 1 -1.32 8.18 -12.97
CA VAL A 1 -2.76 7.83 -13.12
C VAL A 1 -3.29 7.06 -11.91
N GLN A 2 -2.68 5.94 -11.49
CA GLN A 2 -3.18 5.12 -10.36
C GLN A 2 -3.35 5.85 -9.01
N LYS A 3 -2.40 6.72 -8.61
CA LYS A 3 -2.50 7.47 -7.35
C LYS A 3 -3.74 8.39 -7.29
N ALA A 4 -4.04 9.06 -8.40
CA ALA A 4 -5.21 9.94 -8.50
C ALA A 4 -6.51 9.15 -8.44
N LEU A 5 -6.58 7.99 -9.12
CA LEU A 5 -7.74 7.11 -9.09
C LEU A 5 -8.05 6.61 -7.67
N SER A 6 -7.06 6.10 -6.94
CA SER A 6 -7.25 5.66 -5.55
C SER A 6 -7.74 6.80 -4.65
N PHE A 7 -7.21 8.01 -4.84
CA PHE A 7 -7.61 9.19 -4.07
C PHE A 7 -9.06 9.62 -4.38
N SER A 8 -9.45 9.66 -5.65
CA SER A 8 -10.82 10.01 -6.06
C SER A 8 -11.86 9.02 -5.54
N VAL A 9 -11.55 7.71 -5.56
CA VAL A 9 -12.44 6.67 -5.01
C VAL A 9 -12.57 6.80 -3.48
N ALA A 10 -11.46 7.07 -2.78
CA ALA A 10 -11.48 7.28 -1.34
C ALA A 10 -12.33 8.50 -0.95
N LEU A 11 -12.21 9.62 -1.67
CA LEU A 11 -13.04 10.81 -1.46
C LEU A 11 -14.52 10.53 -1.75
N PHE A 12 -14.83 9.84 -2.85
CA PHE A 12 -16.20 9.48 -3.18
C PHE A 12 -16.83 8.61 -2.07
N SER A 13 -16.12 7.59 -1.59
CA SER A 13 -16.58 6.75 -0.48
C SER A 13 -16.79 7.55 0.82
N SER A 14 -15.89 8.49 1.12
CA SER A 14 -16.01 9.36 2.29
C SER A 14 -17.25 10.26 2.20
N VAL A 15 -17.50 10.86 1.04
CA VAL A 15 -18.68 11.70 0.80
C VAL A 15 -19.98 10.88 0.86
N CYS A 16 -19.99 9.65 0.31
CA CYS A 16 -21.14 8.75 0.46
C CYS A 16 -21.45 8.44 1.94
N LEU A 17 -20.43 8.25 2.77
CA LEU A 17 -20.61 8.08 4.20
C LEU A 17 -21.08 9.38 4.89
N ALA A 18 -20.50 10.51 4.50
CA ALA A 18 -20.85 11.83 5.03
C ALA A 18 -22.29 12.22 4.71
N SER A 19 -22.84 11.78 3.56
CA SER A 19 -24.23 12.01 3.16
C SER A 19 -25.25 11.38 4.11
N ARG A 20 -24.86 10.40 4.93
CA ARG A 20 -25.73 9.76 5.93
C ARG A 20 -25.75 10.49 7.27
N LEU A 21 -24.97 11.55 7.42
CA LEU A 21 -24.77 12.26 8.67
C LEU A 21 -25.64 13.52 8.72
N SER A 22 -26.32 13.74 9.84
CA SER A 22 -27.38 14.75 9.93
C SER A 22 -26.90 16.18 10.13
N THR A 23 -25.65 16.41 10.59
CA THR A 23 -25.13 17.76 10.87
C THR A 23 -23.98 18.13 9.94
N SER A 24 -24.00 19.37 9.45
CA SER A 24 -22.98 19.89 8.54
C SER A 24 -21.57 19.92 9.17
N PHE A 25 -21.48 20.08 10.49
CA PHE A 25 -20.21 20.07 11.20
C PHE A 25 -19.54 18.68 11.15
N HIS A 26 -20.29 17.60 11.39
CA HIS A 26 -19.70 16.27 11.32
C HIS A 26 -19.29 15.88 9.88
N THR A 27 -20.07 16.30 8.89
CA THR A 27 -19.72 16.13 7.47
C THR A 27 -18.42 16.87 7.13
N PHE A 28 -18.27 18.11 7.58
CA PHE A 28 -17.03 18.89 7.39
C PHE A 28 -15.82 18.20 8.04
N CYS A 29 -15.94 17.76 9.29
CA CYS A 29 -14.86 17.04 9.98
C CYS A 29 -14.51 15.72 9.28
N LEU A 30 -15.51 14.97 8.81
CA LEU A 30 -15.29 13.67 8.16
C LEU A 30 -14.60 13.82 6.80
N VAL A 31 -15.03 14.77 5.97
CA VAL A 31 -14.39 15.02 4.67
C VAL A 31 -12.98 15.60 4.85
N THR A 32 -12.80 16.54 5.79
CA THR A 32 -11.47 17.11 6.08
C THR A 32 -10.51 16.04 6.61
N SER A 33 -10.96 15.19 7.53
CA SER A 33 -10.14 14.08 8.04
C SER A 33 -9.83 13.05 6.94
N ALA A 34 -10.75 12.77 6.03
CA ALA A 34 -10.49 11.92 4.88
C ALA A 34 -9.38 12.49 3.98
N VAL A 35 -9.40 13.80 3.69
CA VAL A 35 -8.31 14.46 2.94
C VAL A 35 -6.98 14.32 3.69
N LEU A 36 -6.94 14.56 5.00
CA LEU A 36 -5.72 14.42 5.80
C LEU A 36 -5.17 12.98 5.77
N VAL A 37 -6.04 11.98 5.91
CA VAL A 37 -5.63 10.57 5.94
C VAL A 37 -5.24 10.03 4.56
N PHE A 38 -5.93 10.44 3.48
CA PHE A 38 -5.67 9.90 2.15
C PHE A 38 -4.68 10.72 1.31
N ALA A 39 -4.56 12.03 1.53
CA ALA A 39 -3.61 12.88 0.80
C ALA A 39 -2.33 13.17 1.60
N LEU A 40 -2.47 13.60 2.86
CA LEU A 40 -1.32 14.11 3.63
C LEU A 40 -0.49 12.99 4.25
N TRP A 41 -1.15 11.99 4.83
CA TRP A 41 -0.50 10.85 5.47
C TRP A 41 0.49 10.08 4.56
N PRO A 42 0.19 9.74 3.29
CA PRO A 42 1.15 9.04 2.44
C PRO A 42 2.40 9.88 2.14
N GLU A 43 2.26 11.19 1.94
CA GLU A 43 3.39 12.10 1.71
C GLU A 43 4.22 12.27 2.99
N LEU A 44 3.58 12.40 4.14
CA LEU A 44 4.26 12.42 5.44
C LEU A 44 5.08 11.13 5.68
N ARG A 45 4.48 9.96 5.40
CA ARG A 45 5.17 8.68 5.53
C ARG A 45 6.38 8.57 4.60
N LYS A 46 6.27 9.10 3.38
CA LYS A 46 7.38 9.13 2.42
C LYS A 46 8.53 9.99 2.97
N TYR A 47 8.24 11.20 3.45
CA TYR A 47 9.24 12.09 4.03
C TYR A 47 9.95 11.48 5.24
N ILE A 48 9.19 10.88 6.17
CA ILE A 48 9.77 10.21 7.35
C ILE A 48 10.64 9.02 6.96
N LYS A 49 10.23 8.24 5.95
CA LYS A 49 11.00 7.10 5.46
C LYS A 49 12.35 7.54 4.87
N GLU A 50 12.38 8.64 4.14
CA GLU A 50 13.60 9.20 3.56
C GLU A 50 14.56 9.72 4.64
N SER A 51 14.04 10.23 5.76
CA SER A 51 14.86 10.70 6.88
C SER A 51 15.40 9.56 7.75
N SER A 52 14.56 8.59 8.13
CA SER A 52 14.97 7.50 9.03
C SER A 52 14.05 6.29 8.97
N PHE A 53 14.60 5.15 8.54
CA PHE A 53 13.88 3.87 8.47
C PHE A 53 13.38 3.39 9.84
N ARG A 54 14.15 3.63 10.92
CA ARG A 54 13.75 3.23 12.29
C ARG A 54 12.47 3.93 12.74
N VAL A 55 12.39 5.26 12.53
CA VAL A 55 11.22 6.06 12.89
C VAL A 55 10.01 5.63 12.09
N PHE A 56 10.18 5.37 10.79
CA PHE A 56 9.11 4.83 9.95
C PHE A 56 8.59 3.49 10.47
N SER A 57 9.47 2.54 10.81
CA SER A 57 9.10 1.24 11.35
C SER A 57 8.34 1.36 12.68
N LEU A 58 8.84 2.17 13.61
CA LEU A 58 8.16 2.45 14.88
C LEU A 58 6.77 3.07 14.66
N LEU A 59 6.65 4.05 13.78
CA LEU A 59 5.37 4.68 13.45
C LEU A 59 4.36 3.66 12.91
N THR A 60 4.80 2.75 12.03
CA THR A 60 3.93 1.69 11.50
C THR A 60 3.48 0.70 12.59
N ILE A 61 4.37 0.30 13.49
CA ILE A 61 4.05 -0.63 14.58
C ILE A 61 3.04 0.02 15.54
N VAL A 62 3.31 1.27 15.96
CA VAL A 62 2.41 2.03 16.83
C VAL A 62 1.04 2.19 16.19
N HIS A 63 0.98 2.49 14.89
CA HIS A 63 -0.28 2.62 14.18
C HIS A 63 -1.07 1.30 14.14
N ILE A 64 -0.41 0.16 13.85
CA ILE A 64 -1.07 -1.15 13.84
C ILE A 64 -1.61 -1.50 15.22
N ILE A 65 -0.81 -1.34 16.27
CA ILE A 65 -1.22 -1.62 17.65
C ILE A 65 -2.39 -0.70 18.05
N GLY A 66 -2.31 0.59 17.75
CA GLY A 66 -3.37 1.56 18.01
C GLY A 66 -4.69 1.17 17.35
N CYS A 67 -4.66 0.76 16.08
CA CYS A 67 -5.84 0.27 15.37
C CYS A 67 -6.43 -1.00 16.00
N ILE A 68 -5.61 -1.96 16.40
CA ILE A 68 -6.08 -3.20 17.06
C ILE A 68 -6.78 -2.87 18.38
N ILE A 69 -6.18 -2.01 19.22
CA ILE A 69 -6.76 -1.60 20.50
C ILE A 69 -8.10 -0.90 20.27
N LEU A 70 -8.15 0.07 19.35
CA LEU A 70 -9.37 0.84 19.06
C LEU A 70 -10.50 -0.05 18.51
N LEU A 71 -10.18 -0.95 17.57
CA LEU A 71 -11.17 -1.87 16.99
C LEU A 71 -11.65 -2.90 18.01
N PHE A 72 -10.78 -3.38 18.89
CA PHE A 72 -11.17 -4.30 19.96
C PHE A 72 -12.19 -3.68 20.92
N ARG A 73 -12.08 -2.37 21.16
CA ARG A 73 -13.08 -1.62 21.95
C ARG A 73 -14.42 -1.48 21.23
N LEU A 74 -14.44 -1.50 19.90
CA LEU A 74 -15.65 -1.36 19.09
C LEU A 74 -16.38 -2.69 18.93
N SER A 75 -15.71 -3.73 18.41
CA SER A 75 -16.23 -5.09 18.30
C SER A 75 -15.15 -6.06 17.84
N ILE A 76 -15.19 -7.27 18.39
CA ILE A 76 -14.21 -8.33 18.10
C ILE A 76 -14.20 -8.75 16.63
N LEU A 77 -15.34 -8.66 15.93
CA LEU A 77 -15.43 -9.02 14.51
C LEU A 77 -14.57 -8.09 13.64
N HIS A 78 -14.61 -6.78 13.90
CA HIS A 78 -13.79 -5.82 13.14
C HIS A 78 -12.30 -6.03 13.39
N THR A 79 -11.90 -6.40 14.61
CA THR A 79 -10.51 -6.72 14.94
C THR A 79 -10.03 -7.95 14.18
N ILE A 80 -10.82 -9.03 14.15
CA ILE A 80 -10.48 -10.26 13.40
C ILE A 80 -10.34 -9.95 11.91
N LEU A 81 -11.30 -9.22 11.33
CA LEU A 81 -11.25 -8.82 9.91
C LEU A 81 -10.01 -7.98 9.60
N TYR A 82 -9.65 -7.05 10.48
CA TYR A 82 -8.46 -6.21 10.32
C TYR A 82 -7.16 -7.02 10.37
N ILE A 83 -7.02 -7.95 11.32
CA ILE A 83 -5.86 -8.83 11.42
C ILE A 83 -5.74 -9.71 10.17
N LEU A 84 -6.85 -10.30 9.72
CA LEU A 84 -6.87 -11.12 8.50
C LEU A 84 -6.45 -10.32 7.27
N ALA A 85 -6.93 -9.08 7.14
CA ALA A 85 -6.54 -8.19 6.05
C ALA A 85 -5.04 -7.86 6.07
N ILE A 86 -4.45 -7.60 7.25
CA ILE A 86 -3.00 -7.36 7.37
C ILE A 86 -2.20 -8.58 6.90
N ILE A 87 -2.55 -9.79 7.39
CA ILE A 87 -1.87 -11.03 7.00
C ILE A 87 -2.00 -11.26 5.49
N PHE A 88 -3.20 -11.05 4.96
CA PHE A 88 -3.47 -11.22 3.53
C PHE A 88 -2.63 -10.27 2.68
N LEU A 89 -2.63 -8.97 3.00
CA LEU A 89 -1.90 -7.96 2.24
C LEU A 89 -0.37 -8.09 2.37
N THR A 90 0.12 -8.49 3.55
CA THR A 90 1.56 -8.55 3.83
C THR A 90 2.21 -9.82 3.31
N PHE A 91 1.51 -10.96 3.35
CA PHE A 91 2.09 -12.26 2.99
C PHE A 91 1.42 -12.92 1.80
N LEU A 92 0.09 -13.08 1.81
CA LEU A 92 -0.60 -13.79 0.72
C LEU A 92 -0.50 -13.04 -0.61
N CYS A 93 -0.74 -11.73 -0.60
CA CYS A 93 -0.70 -10.91 -1.80
C CYS A 93 0.65 -10.98 -2.54
N PRO A 94 1.81 -10.71 -1.90
CA PRO A 94 3.10 -10.81 -2.58
C PRO A 94 3.44 -12.24 -3.01
N LEU A 95 3.15 -13.27 -2.20
CA LEU A 95 3.41 -14.66 -2.57
C LEU A 95 2.57 -15.08 -3.79
N TRP A 96 1.32 -14.64 -3.86
CA TRP A 96 0.45 -14.86 -5.00
C TRP A 96 0.99 -14.14 -6.23
N LEU A 97 1.39 -12.87 -6.10
CA LEU A 97 1.96 -12.10 -7.21
C LEU A 97 3.26 -12.72 -7.75
N VAL A 98 4.16 -13.19 -6.89
CA VAL A 98 5.38 -13.90 -7.30
C VAL A 98 5.05 -15.22 -8.00
N SER A 99 4.02 -15.94 -7.53
CA SER A 99 3.56 -17.15 -8.21
C SER A 99 3.00 -16.85 -9.61
N LEU A 100 2.31 -15.72 -9.76
CA LEU A 100 1.78 -15.24 -11.05
C LEU A 100 2.88 -14.78 -12.00
N GLN A 101 4.02 -14.30 -11.51
CA GLN A 101 5.17 -13.94 -12.35
C GLN A 101 5.68 -15.12 -13.18
N LYS A 102 5.47 -16.37 -12.73
CA LYS A 102 5.86 -17.58 -13.48
C LYS A 102 5.09 -17.74 -14.80
N TYR A 103 3.88 -17.20 -14.89
CA TYR A 103 3.04 -17.26 -16.08
C TYR A 103 3.19 -16.03 -16.97
N LYS A 104 4.07 -15.09 -16.62
CA LYS A 104 4.35 -13.93 -17.46
C LYS A 104 5.15 -14.39 -18.68
N ILE A 105 4.46 -14.47 -19.82
CA ILE A 105 5.11 -14.66 -21.12
C ILE A 105 5.98 -13.42 -21.37
N SER A 106 7.29 -13.63 -21.44
CA SER A 106 8.23 -12.58 -21.86
C SER A 106 8.16 -12.49 -23.39
N ILE A 107 7.41 -11.52 -23.90
CA ILE A 107 7.47 -11.13 -25.31
C ILE A 107 8.79 -10.38 -25.46
N ARG A 108 9.86 -11.11 -25.75
CA ARG A 108 11.16 -10.51 -26.08
C ARG A 108 11.00 -9.80 -27.42
N GLY A 109 11.03 -8.47 -27.40
CA GLY A 109 11.08 -7.69 -28.62
C GLY A 109 12.37 -8.01 -29.39
N ALA A 110 12.38 -7.79 -30.71
CA ALA A 110 13.53 -8.03 -31.59
C ALA A 110 14.78 -7.17 -31.28
N TRP A 111 14.78 -6.44 -30.15
CA TRP A 111 15.76 -5.45 -29.75
C TRP A 111 16.33 -5.68 -28.33
N GLU A 112 16.05 -6.82 -27.67
CA GLU A 112 16.60 -7.09 -26.32
C GLU A 112 17.97 -7.82 -26.34
N GLU A 113 18.94 -7.05 -25.86
CA GLU A 113 20.32 -7.28 -25.36
C GLU A 113 21.18 -8.40 -26.00
N ALA A 114 22.28 -7.97 -26.62
CA ALA A 114 23.30 -8.83 -27.19
C ALA A 114 23.91 -9.72 -26.10
N VAL A 115 23.76 -11.03 -26.25
CA VAL A 115 24.48 -12.03 -25.46
C VAL A 115 25.97 -11.86 -25.78
N VAL A 116 26.74 -11.28 -24.86
CA VAL A 116 28.22 -11.27 -24.95
C VAL A 116 28.67 -12.72 -24.80
N THR A 117 28.82 -13.40 -25.93
CA THR A 117 29.53 -14.67 -25.98
C THR A 117 31.00 -14.31 -25.84
N GLU A 118 31.52 -14.41 -24.61
CA GLU A 118 32.97 -14.39 -24.41
C GLU A 118 33.54 -15.57 -25.20
N HIS A 119 34.16 -15.27 -26.35
CA HIS A 119 35.01 -16.20 -27.03
C HIS A 119 36.16 -16.51 -26.07
N ILE A 120 36.07 -17.68 -25.43
CA ILE A 120 37.18 -18.37 -24.77
C ILE A 120 38.21 -18.66 -25.88
N ASN A 121 38.99 -17.64 -26.23
CA ASN A 121 40.13 -17.78 -27.10
C ASN A 121 41.31 -18.20 -26.22
N ASP A 122 41.43 -19.51 -26.10
CA ASP A 122 42.68 -20.23 -26.23
C ASP A 122 43.93 -19.33 -26.34
N LYS A 123 44.53 -19.04 -25.19
CA LYS A 123 45.96 -18.71 -25.11
C LYS A 123 46.65 -19.76 -24.24
N ARG A 124 46.54 -21.03 -24.64
CA ARG A 124 47.63 -21.98 -24.45
C ARG A 124 48.50 -21.94 -25.71
N ALA A 125 49.53 -21.10 -25.68
CA ALA A 125 50.77 -21.26 -26.45
C ALA A 125 51.85 -20.42 -25.79
#